data_AF-A0AAU5PWX3-F1
#
_entry.id   AF-A0AAU5PWX3-F1
#
_cell.length_a   1.000
_cell.length_b   1.000
_cell.length_c   1.000
_cell.angle_alpha   90.00
_cell.angle_beta   90.00
_cell.angle_gamma   90.00
#
_symmetry.space_group_name_H-M   'P 1'
#
loop_
_entity.id
_entity.type
_entity.pdbx_description
1 polymer ?
#
loop_
_entity_poly.entity_id
_entity_poly.type
_entity_poly.pdbx_seq_one_letter_code
_entity_poly.pdbx_strand_id
1 'polypeptide(L)'
;MPASGLPAPAPRDIDLVVQALEAISPRWNAWVLMSLTEPARYSDLKARMPWMADGQLHPKVRELQAVGLVRRTEHTRRHVIYTLTDRGAALLPVLDHFAAWGSKHLERPTVKDPVTKKNTTRPAAKGEEIEDALHLISRRHATTILWALRDRGATTGAALASSVLVDAHPTAVYHPLKHLSDKRLVTRDHEGKFVLTAAGRGLTPAYEALTAWATCQPTARRAPARPPAVPTQHTSQTVVAGAVLRTAPAVASWKSGDLFSHPPVARPVKAMVPPAGGIRR
;
A
#
# COMPACT_ATOMS: atom_id res chain seq x y z
N MET A 1 -20.22 30.66 24.68
CA MET A 1 -20.92 29.58 25.41
C MET A 1 -21.90 28.92 24.45
N PRO A 2 -21.84 27.61 24.17
CA PRO A 2 -20.77 26.64 24.37
C PRO A 2 -20.10 26.23 23.04
N ALA A 3 -18.98 25.52 23.18
CA ALA A 3 -18.18 24.99 22.09
C ALA A 3 -18.96 23.99 21.23
N SER A 4 -18.83 24.11 19.91
CA SER A 4 -19.13 23.04 18.96
C SER A 4 -18.18 21.87 19.24
N GLY A 5 -18.53 21.05 20.23
CA GLY A 5 -17.92 19.75 20.41
C GLY A 5 -18.36 18.88 19.24
N LEU A 6 -17.48 18.72 18.25
CA LEU A 6 -17.59 17.59 17.34
C LEU A 6 -17.78 16.33 18.21
N PRO A 7 -18.82 15.51 17.98
CA PRO A 7 -18.98 14.28 18.73
C PRO A 7 -17.71 13.44 18.61
N ALA A 8 -17.32 12.78 19.70
CA ALA A 8 -16.21 11.82 19.68
C ALA A 8 -16.43 10.87 18.48
N PRO A 9 -15.46 10.74 17.58
CA PRO A 9 -15.65 10.00 16.33
C PRO A 9 -16.05 8.57 16.63
N ALA A 10 -17.00 8.05 15.87
CA ALA A 10 -17.47 6.69 16.06
C ALA A 10 -16.32 5.71 15.77
N PRO A 11 -16.27 4.51 16.40
CA PRO A 11 -15.25 3.50 16.11
C PRO A 11 -15.06 3.21 14.60
N ARG A 12 -16.13 3.39 13.80
CA ARG A 12 -16.12 3.27 12.34
C ARG A 12 -15.20 4.26 11.62
N ASP A 13 -15.00 5.46 12.16
CA ASP A 13 -14.23 6.51 11.48
C ASP A 13 -12.74 6.16 11.44
N ILE A 14 -12.23 5.51 12.49
CA ILE A 14 -10.84 5.03 12.57
C ILE A 14 -10.61 3.95 11.52
N ASP A 15 -11.51 2.97 11.43
CA ASP A 15 -11.40 1.86 10.48
C ASP A 15 -11.43 2.36 9.03
N LEU A 16 -12.25 3.38 8.74
CA LEU A 16 -12.28 4.03 7.42
C LEU A 16 -10.95 4.71 7.09
N VAL A 17 -10.36 5.41 8.06
CA VAL A 17 -9.06 6.08 7.88
C VAL A 17 -7.94 5.08 7.69
N VAL A 18 -7.92 3.99 8.47
CA VAL A 18 -6.91 2.92 8.33
C VAL A 18 -7.01 2.27 6.96
N GLN A 19 -8.22 1.88 6.52
CA GLN A 19 -8.44 1.31 5.18
C GLN A 19 -8.07 2.29 4.05
N ALA A 20 -8.43 3.57 4.21
CA ALA A 20 -8.07 4.59 3.24
C ALA A 20 -6.56 4.80 3.16
N LEU A 21 -5.87 4.81 4.30
CA LEU A 21 -4.41 4.85 4.35
C LEU A 21 -3.79 3.64 3.68
N GLU A 22 -4.29 2.43 3.93
CA GLU A 22 -3.78 1.22 3.28
C GLU A 22 -3.88 1.27 1.74
N ALA A 23 -4.89 1.94 1.19
CA ALA A 23 -5.02 2.13 -0.24
C ALA A 23 -3.99 3.12 -0.83
N ILE A 24 -3.63 4.18 -0.09
CA ILE A 24 -2.82 5.30 -0.60
C ILE A 24 -1.35 5.27 -0.14
N SER A 25 -1.06 4.55 0.94
CA SER A 25 0.28 4.43 1.54
C SER A 25 1.28 3.54 0.79
N PRO A 26 0.88 2.60 -0.11
CA PRO A 26 1.86 1.88 -0.89
C PRO A 26 2.78 2.84 -1.62
N ARG A 27 4.08 2.60 -1.49
CA ARG A 27 5.13 3.46 -2.03
C ARG A 27 4.87 3.74 -3.51
N TRP A 28 5.03 5.01 -3.89
CA TRP A 28 4.81 5.60 -5.20
C TRP A 28 3.38 5.91 -5.62
N ASN A 29 2.35 5.49 -4.86
CA ASN A 29 0.96 5.79 -5.23
C ASN A 29 0.69 7.29 -5.29
N ALA A 30 1.17 8.05 -4.30
CA ALA A 30 1.06 9.52 -4.28
C ALA A 30 1.70 10.17 -5.52
N TRP A 31 2.89 9.73 -5.92
CA TRP A 31 3.59 10.24 -7.10
C TRP A 31 2.82 10.00 -8.39
N VAL A 32 2.27 8.79 -8.56
CA VAL A 32 1.49 8.45 -9.76
C VAL A 32 0.21 9.31 -9.82
N LEU A 33 -0.50 9.48 -8.70
CA LEU A 33 -1.71 10.29 -8.64
C LEU A 33 -1.43 11.76 -8.97
N MET A 34 -0.39 12.34 -8.36
CA MET A 34 0.03 13.72 -8.62
C MET A 34 0.51 13.92 -10.07
N SER A 35 1.07 12.89 -10.69
CA SER A 35 1.55 12.95 -12.06
C SER A 35 0.42 12.78 -13.09
N LEU A 36 -0.81 12.46 -12.67
CA LEU A 36 -1.99 12.22 -13.52
C LEU A 36 -3.07 13.30 -13.37
N THR A 37 -2.72 14.52 -12.95
CA THR A 37 -3.64 15.67 -12.92
C THR A 37 -4.27 15.97 -14.28
N GLU A 38 -3.56 15.64 -15.36
CA GLU A 38 -4.04 15.69 -16.73
C GLU A 38 -4.01 14.29 -17.37
N PRO A 39 -4.91 13.98 -18.33
CA PRO A 39 -4.87 12.76 -19.11
C PRO A 39 -3.49 12.55 -19.77
N ALA A 40 -2.89 11.38 -19.55
CA ALA A 40 -1.53 11.10 -20.03
C ALA A 40 -1.38 9.67 -20.54
N ARG A 41 -0.49 9.46 -21.52
CA ARG A 41 -0.07 8.11 -21.91
C ARG A 41 0.94 7.58 -20.89
N TYR A 42 1.19 6.26 -20.94
CA TYR A 42 2.21 5.64 -20.10
C TYR A 42 3.61 6.26 -20.32
N SER A 43 3.97 6.57 -21.57
CA SER A 43 5.25 7.23 -21.91
C SER A 43 5.39 8.60 -21.23
N ASP A 44 4.30 9.36 -21.20
CA ASP A 44 4.30 10.72 -20.65
C ASP A 44 4.37 10.65 -19.12
N LEU A 45 3.63 9.73 -18.52
CA LEU A 45 3.70 9.44 -17.09
C LEU A 45 5.10 8.99 -16.67
N LYS A 46 5.73 8.14 -17.48
CA LYS A 46 7.12 7.69 -17.27
C LYS A 46 8.11 8.84 -17.41
N ALA A 47 7.92 9.73 -18.38
CA ALA A 47 8.77 10.91 -18.56
C ALA A 47 8.67 11.88 -17.37
N ARG A 48 7.52 11.96 -16.69
CA ARG A 48 7.33 12.75 -15.45
C ARG A 48 8.03 12.13 -14.24
N MET A 49 8.35 10.84 -14.26
CA MET A 49 8.99 10.09 -13.16
C MET A 49 10.19 9.25 -13.65
N PRO A 50 11.25 9.87 -14.18
CA PRO A 50 12.37 9.16 -14.81
C PRO A 50 13.16 8.26 -13.85
N TRP A 51 13.12 8.53 -12.55
CA TRP A 51 13.79 7.74 -11.51
C TRP A 51 13.10 6.40 -11.18
N MET A 52 11.87 6.19 -11.63
CA MET A 52 11.11 4.97 -11.35
C MET A 52 11.23 3.96 -12.49
N ALA A 53 11.58 2.71 -12.20
CA ALA A 53 11.69 1.67 -13.22
C ALA A 53 10.32 1.25 -13.79
N ASP A 54 10.26 0.76 -15.03
CA ASP A 54 8.98 0.32 -15.63
C ASP A 54 8.36 -0.87 -14.91
N GLY A 55 9.20 -1.77 -14.39
CA GLY A 55 8.78 -2.87 -13.53
C GLY A 55 8.15 -2.41 -12.20
N GLN A 56 8.30 -1.14 -11.82
CA GLN A 56 7.69 -0.54 -10.63
C GLN A 56 6.45 0.29 -10.98
N LEU A 57 6.52 1.09 -12.05
CA LEU A 57 5.42 1.96 -12.45
C LEU A 57 4.21 1.16 -12.96
N HIS A 58 4.43 0.12 -13.76
CA HIS A 58 3.33 -0.65 -14.34
C HIS A 58 2.45 -1.35 -13.28
N PRO A 59 3.02 -2.07 -12.29
CA PRO A 59 2.22 -2.61 -11.18
C PRO A 59 1.45 -1.53 -10.42
N LYS A 60 2.07 -0.37 -10.13
CA LYS A 60 1.41 0.71 -9.38
C LYS A 60 0.21 1.29 -10.11
N VAL A 61 0.35 1.53 -11.41
CA VAL A 61 -0.77 2.00 -12.25
C VAL A 61 -1.89 0.95 -12.30
N ARG A 62 -1.58 -0.35 -12.29
CA ARG A 62 -2.58 -1.43 -12.20
C ARG A 62 -3.27 -1.50 -10.83
N GLU A 63 -2.51 -1.37 -9.75
CA GLU A 63 -3.06 -1.34 -8.39
C GLU A 63 -4.02 -0.16 -8.21
N LEU A 64 -3.63 1.03 -8.66
CA LEU A 64 -4.49 2.22 -8.61
C LEU A 64 -5.73 2.10 -9.50
N GLN A 65 -5.68 1.32 -10.57
CA GLN A 65 -6.88 0.96 -11.35
C GLN A 65 -7.78 -0.01 -10.58
N ALA A 66 -7.21 -1.02 -9.94
CA ALA A 66 -7.97 -2.01 -9.17
C ALA A 66 -8.73 -1.38 -7.99
N VAL A 67 -8.13 -0.35 -7.36
CA VAL A 67 -8.77 0.43 -6.28
C VAL A 67 -9.74 1.49 -6.83
N GLY A 68 -9.78 1.70 -8.15
CA GLY A 68 -10.68 2.65 -8.81
C GLY A 68 -10.25 4.11 -8.64
N LEU A 69 -8.96 4.38 -8.48
CA LEU A 69 -8.40 5.74 -8.42
C LEU A 69 -7.98 6.24 -9.80
N VAL A 70 -7.49 5.33 -10.64
CA VAL A 70 -7.07 5.61 -12.02
C VAL A 70 -7.97 4.85 -12.99
N ARG A 71 -8.36 5.50 -14.08
CA ARG A 71 -9.11 4.92 -15.20
C ARG A 71 -8.20 4.81 -16.42
N ARG A 72 -8.24 3.65 -17.06
CA ARG A 72 -7.56 3.37 -18.32
C ARG A 72 -8.58 3.41 -19.47
N THR A 73 -8.35 4.27 -20.45
CA THR A 73 -9.19 4.42 -21.64
C THR A 73 -8.39 3.99 -22.87
N GLU A 74 -8.84 2.95 -23.56
CA GLU A 74 -8.27 2.54 -24.84
C GLU A 74 -9.02 3.23 -25.98
N HIS A 75 -8.35 4.09 -26.73
CA HIS A 75 -8.91 4.68 -27.96
C HIS A 75 -8.61 3.81 -29.18
N THR A 76 -7.43 3.19 -29.21
CA THR A 76 -7.03 2.14 -30.18
C THR A 76 -6.02 1.21 -29.52
N ARG A 77 -5.69 0.06 -30.15
CA ARG A 77 -4.69 -0.90 -29.61
C ARG A 77 -3.32 -0.29 -29.25
N ARG A 78 -2.95 0.83 -29.87
CA ARG A 78 -1.68 1.54 -29.61
C ARG A 78 -1.84 2.85 -28.85
N HIS A 79 -3.08 3.26 -28.54
CA HIS A 79 -3.38 4.53 -27.90
C HIS A 79 -4.19 4.30 -26.64
N VAL A 80 -3.48 4.29 -25.51
CA VAL A 80 -4.04 4.11 -24.17
C VAL A 80 -3.76 5.37 -23.37
N ILE A 81 -4.82 5.98 -22.84
CA ILE A 81 -4.76 7.14 -21.96
C ILE A 81 -5.12 6.70 -20.54
N TYR A 82 -4.37 7.20 -19.56
CA TYR A 82 -4.67 7.07 -18.15
C TYR A 82 -5.19 8.41 -17.62
N THR A 83 -6.27 8.36 -16.85
CA THR A 83 -6.92 9.52 -16.24
C THR A 83 -7.21 9.24 -14.78
N LEU A 84 -7.21 10.27 -13.93
CA LEU A 84 -7.81 10.13 -12.61
C LEU A 84 -9.32 9.91 -12.74
N THR A 85 -9.86 9.06 -11.89
CA THR A 85 -11.31 9.02 -11.64
C THR A 85 -11.70 10.21 -10.76
N ASP A 86 -12.99 10.51 -10.63
CA ASP A 86 -13.48 11.54 -9.69
C ASP A 86 -13.00 11.25 -8.26
N ARG A 87 -12.97 9.96 -7.88
CA ARG A 87 -12.43 9.51 -6.59
C ARG A 87 -10.93 9.77 -6.45
N GLY A 88 -10.15 9.52 -7.51
CA GLY A 88 -8.71 9.80 -7.53
C GLY A 88 -8.41 11.30 -7.50
N ALA A 89 -9.19 12.11 -8.20
CA ALA A 89 -9.07 13.57 -8.19
C ALA A 89 -9.40 14.16 -6.81
N ALA A 90 -10.46 13.67 -6.16
CA ALA A 90 -10.84 14.08 -4.80
C ALA A 90 -9.79 13.71 -3.73
N LEU A 91 -8.85 12.81 -4.03
CA LEU A 91 -7.76 12.46 -3.13
C LEU A 91 -6.60 13.47 -3.19
N LEU A 92 -6.44 14.23 -4.27
CA LEU A 92 -5.33 15.19 -4.42
C LEU A 92 -5.29 16.24 -3.29
N PRO A 93 -6.42 16.89 -2.91
CA PRO A 93 -6.41 17.83 -1.77
C PRO A 93 -6.04 17.15 -0.44
N VAL A 94 -6.35 15.87 -0.27
CA VAL A 94 -5.95 15.10 0.93
C VAL A 94 -4.44 14.92 0.96
N LEU A 95 -3.83 14.56 -0.17
CA LEU A 95 -2.37 14.47 -0.29
C LEU A 95 -1.70 15.83 -0.03
N ASP A 96 -2.34 16.93 -0.39
CA ASP A 96 -1.82 18.28 -0.11
C ASP A 96 -1.74 18.58 1.38
N HIS A 97 -2.70 18.10 2.19
CA HIS A 97 -2.61 18.19 3.65
C HIS A 97 -1.42 17.41 4.21
N PHE A 98 -1.14 16.21 3.67
CA PHE A 98 0.04 15.44 4.06
C PHE A 98 1.35 16.10 3.63
N ALA A 99 1.39 16.70 2.44
CA ALA A 99 2.54 17.48 1.97
C ALA A 99 2.81 18.66 2.90
N ALA A 100 1.79 19.47 3.18
CA ALA A 100 1.91 20.65 4.04
C ALA A 100 2.36 20.28 5.46
N TRP A 101 1.82 19.19 6.00
CA TRP A 101 2.26 18.66 7.29
C TRP A 101 3.71 18.18 7.25
N GLY A 102 4.08 17.40 6.22
CA GLY A 102 5.42 16.87 6.03
C GLY A 102 6.46 17.99 5.94
N SER A 103 6.19 19.01 5.13
CA SER A 103 7.06 20.17 4.95
C SER A 103 7.33 20.92 6.26
N LYS A 104 6.34 20.98 7.15
CA LYS A 104 6.40 21.71 8.42
C LYS A 104 7.03 20.92 9.57
N HIS A 105 6.84 19.60 9.59
CA HIS A 105 7.12 18.78 10.78
C HIS A 105 8.19 17.70 10.58
N LEU A 106 8.53 17.34 9.34
CA LEU A 106 9.56 16.35 9.07
C LEU A 106 10.94 17.01 8.92
N GLU A 107 11.93 16.40 9.58
CA GLU A 107 13.32 16.80 9.43
C GLU A 107 13.82 16.42 8.03
N ARG A 108 14.45 17.38 7.35
CA ARG A 108 14.95 17.16 5.99
C ARG A 108 16.38 16.63 6.03
N PRO A 109 16.72 15.62 5.21
CA PRO A 109 18.10 15.20 5.06
C PRO A 109 18.96 16.38 4.60
N THR A 110 19.96 16.73 5.38
CA THR A 110 20.97 17.71 4.95
C THR A 110 21.95 17.03 4.03
N VAL A 111 22.13 17.58 2.83
CA VAL A 111 23.17 17.13 1.90
C VAL A 111 24.41 17.96 2.17
N LYS A 112 25.58 17.31 2.17
CA LYS A 112 26.86 18.03 2.19
C LYS A 112 27.11 18.59 0.81
N ASP A 113 27.18 19.91 0.69
CA ASP A 113 27.59 20.53 -0.55
C ASP A 113 29.04 20.14 -0.90
N PRO A 114 29.28 19.59 -2.10
CA PRO A 114 30.62 19.11 -2.48
C PRO A 114 31.65 20.24 -2.59
N VAL A 115 31.17 21.48 -2.80
CA VAL A 115 32.02 22.67 -2.97
C VAL A 115 32.27 23.39 -1.65
N THR A 116 31.22 23.68 -0.88
CA THR A 116 31.31 24.51 0.34
C THR A 116 31.50 23.68 1.61
N LYS A 117 31.39 22.34 1.54
CA LYS A 117 31.42 21.39 2.67
C LYS A 117 30.41 21.71 3.79
N LYS A 118 29.48 22.63 3.57
CA LYS A 118 28.39 22.97 4.49
C LYS A 118 27.22 22.02 4.27
N ASN A 119 26.49 21.75 5.36
CA ASN A 119 25.24 21.01 5.28
C ASN A 119 24.15 21.98 4.79
N THR A 120 23.63 21.73 3.59
CA THR A 120 22.47 22.46 3.05
C THR A 120 21.25 21.56 3.02
N THR A 121 20.11 22.15 3.30
CA THR A 121 18.82 21.46 3.27
C THR A 121 18.30 21.44 1.83
N ARG A 122 18.18 20.25 1.24
CA ARG A 122 17.62 20.10 -0.11
C ARG A 122 16.11 20.40 -0.09
N PRO A 123 15.57 21.20 -1.04
CA PRO A 123 14.12 21.31 -1.21
C PRO A 123 13.56 19.93 -1.59
N ALA A 124 12.70 19.37 -0.74
CA ALA A 124 12.03 18.11 -1.03
C ALA A 124 10.96 18.33 -2.10
N ALA A 125 10.83 17.40 -3.03
CA ALA A 125 9.71 17.43 -3.95
C ALA A 125 8.41 17.15 -3.17
N LYS A 126 7.30 17.77 -3.55
CA LYS A 126 6.00 17.59 -2.87
C LYS A 126 5.61 16.11 -2.70
N GLY A 127 5.91 15.26 -3.68
CA GLY A 127 5.67 13.82 -3.60
C GLY A 127 6.54 13.10 -2.55
N GLU A 128 7.76 13.57 -2.29
CA GLU A 128 8.64 13.04 -1.24
C GLU A 128 8.10 13.40 0.15
N GLU A 129 7.64 14.64 0.33
CA GLU A 129 7.01 15.08 1.60
C GLU A 129 5.77 14.25 1.93
N ILE A 130 4.95 13.95 0.93
CA ILE A 130 3.77 13.08 1.08
C ILE A 130 4.18 11.66 1.42
N GLU A 131 5.14 11.09 0.69
CA GLU A 131 5.60 9.72 0.96
C GLU A 131 6.19 9.58 2.36
N ASP A 132 7.01 10.53 2.81
CA ASP A 132 7.61 10.48 4.13
C ASP A 132 6.55 10.60 5.23
N ALA A 133 5.55 11.47 5.03
CA ALA A 133 4.41 11.59 5.92
C ALA A 133 3.58 10.30 5.96
N LEU A 134 3.22 9.76 4.80
CA LEU A 134 2.45 8.52 4.68
C LEU A 134 3.22 7.32 5.26
N HIS A 135 4.53 7.21 5.00
CA HIS A 135 5.36 6.14 5.54
C HIS A 135 5.41 6.17 7.07
N LEU A 136 5.44 7.36 7.65
CA LEU A 136 5.47 7.54 9.08
C LEU A 136 4.15 7.11 9.74
N ILE A 137 3.00 7.47 9.17
CA ILE A 137 1.67 7.22 9.76
C ILE A 137 1.11 5.83 9.43
N SER A 138 1.49 5.25 8.30
CA SER A 138 1.03 3.92 7.83
C SER A 138 1.75 2.76 8.49
N ARG A 139 2.78 3.01 9.30
CA ARG A 139 3.39 1.99 10.15
C ARG A 139 2.32 1.34 11.02
N ARG A 140 2.42 0.03 11.19
CA ARG A 140 1.47 -0.79 11.96
C ARG A 140 1.14 -0.12 13.31
N HIS A 141 -0.15 0.09 13.56
CA HIS A 141 -0.71 0.72 14.77
C HIS A 141 -0.38 2.20 15.02
N ALA A 142 0.41 2.87 14.16
CA ALA A 142 0.76 4.28 14.36
C ALA A 142 -0.47 5.20 14.26
N THR A 143 -1.26 5.05 13.20
CA THR A 143 -2.48 5.87 13.00
C THR A 143 -3.50 5.68 14.11
N THR A 144 -3.73 4.44 14.54
CA THR A 144 -4.73 4.15 15.58
C THR A 144 -4.31 4.70 16.95
N ILE A 145 -3.02 4.63 17.28
CA ILE A 145 -2.47 5.25 18.50
C ILE A 145 -2.58 6.78 18.45
N LEU A 146 -2.20 7.41 17.33
CA LEU A 146 -2.29 8.87 17.16
C LEU A 146 -3.74 9.36 17.27
N TRP A 147 -4.68 8.62 16.68
CA TRP A 147 -6.10 8.93 16.78
C TRP A 147 -6.61 8.80 18.21
N ALA A 148 -6.29 7.70 18.90
CA ALA A 148 -6.71 7.49 20.28
C ALA A 148 -6.17 8.58 21.23
N LEU A 149 -4.91 9.00 21.05
CA LEU A 149 -4.31 10.10 21.80
C LEU A 149 -4.94 11.45 21.48
N ARG A 150 -5.41 11.67 20.24
CA ARG A 150 -6.13 12.89 19.86
C ARG A 150 -7.46 12.99 20.58
N ASP A 151 -8.22 11.90 20.59
CA ASP A 151 -9.58 11.86 21.14
C ASP A 151 -9.59 11.85 22.67
N ARG A 152 -8.70 11.05 23.29
CA ARG A 152 -8.68 10.84 24.74
C ARG A 152 -7.72 11.76 25.50
N GLY A 153 -6.81 12.42 24.80
CA GLY A 153 -5.74 13.21 25.42
C GLY A 153 -4.67 12.36 26.09
N ALA A 154 -4.17 12.81 27.24
CA ALA A 154 -3.06 12.19 27.95
C ALA A 154 -3.42 10.80 28.50
N THR A 155 -2.72 9.74 28.07
CA THR A 155 -3.03 8.36 28.49
C THR A 155 -1.79 7.50 28.70
N THR A 156 -1.91 6.46 29.52
CA THR A 156 -0.84 5.49 29.74
C THR A 156 -0.75 4.49 28.58
N GLY A 157 0.43 3.90 28.40
CA GLY A 157 0.64 2.87 27.37
C GLY A 157 -0.24 1.63 27.55
N ALA A 158 -0.54 1.26 28.80
CA ALA A 158 -1.41 0.12 29.12
C ALA A 158 -2.87 0.37 28.72
N ALA A 159 -3.37 1.59 28.93
CA ALA A 159 -4.72 1.95 28.51
C ALA A 159 -4.84 2.06 26.98
N LEU A 160 -3.78 2.50 26.29
CA LEU A 160 -3.69 2.44 24.83
C LEU A 160 -3.70 1.00 24.32
N ALA A 161 -2.93 0.10 24.94
CA ALA A 161 -2.91 -1.32 24.57
C ALA A 161 -4.30 -1.95 24.62
N SER A 162 -4.97 -1.76 25.75
CA SER A 162 -6.26 -2.38 26.02
C SER A 162 -7.40 -1.84 25.14
N SER A 163 -7.24 -0.64 24.58
CA SER A 163 -8.30 0.00 23.77
C SER A 163 -8.06 -0.02 22.27
N VAL A 164 -6.81 0.05 21.85
CA VAL A 164 -6.44 0.16 20.43
C VAL A 164 -6.01 -1.19 19.86
N LEU A 165 -5.43 -2.06 20.69
CA LEU A 165 -4.87 -3.35 20.28
C LEU A 165 -5.64 -4.51 20.90
N VAL A 166 -6.95 -4.59 20.65
CA VAL A 166 -7.81 -5.65 21.20
C VAL A 166 -7.30 -7.05 20.80
N ASP A 167 -6.77 -7.21 19.58
CA ASP A 167 -6.30 -8.49 19.05
C ASP A 167 -4.79 -8.70 19.11
N ALA A 168 -4.02 -7.80 19.74
CA ALA A 168 -2.56 -7.90 19.80
C ALA A 168 -2.05 -8.03 21.24
N HIS A 169 -0.83 -8.57 21.38
CA HIS A 169 -0.19 -8.67 22.69
C HIS A 169 -0.02 -7.26 23.31
N PRO A 170 -0.27 -7.06 24.62
CA PRO A 170 -0.24 -5.72 25.24
C PRO A 170 1.07 -4.95 25.05
N THR A 171 2.20 -5.67 24.91
CA THR A 171 3.52 -5.05 24.67
C THR A 171 3.72 -4.53 23.25
N ALA A 172 2.86 -4.92 22.30
CA ALA A 172 2.98 -4.52 20.89
C ALA A 172 2.81 -3.00 20.68
N VAL A 173 2.22 -2.28 21.64
CA VAL A 173 2.08 -0.81 21.59
C VAL A 173 3.42 -0.09 21.75
N TYR A 174 4.37 -0.66 22.49
CA TYR A 174 5.56 0.08 22.91
C TYR A 174 6.52 0.39 21.76
N HIS A 175 6.66 -0.52 20.78
CA HIS A 175 7.53 -0.26 19.62
C HIS A 175 6.98 0.89 18.74
N PRO A 176 5.70 0.90 18.32
CA PRO A 176 5.08 2.05 17.70
C PRO A 176 5.18 3.33 18.53
N LEU A 177 4.91 3.29 19.84
CA LEU A 177 5.02 4.47 20.71
C LEU A 177 6.44 5.02 20.78
N LYS A 178 7.44 4.14 20.88
CA LYS A 178 8.85 4.53 20.85
C LYS A 178 9.17 5.23 19.54
N HIS A 179 8.80 4.62 18.41
CA HIS A 179 9.01 5.21 17.09
C HIS A 179 8.31 6.58 16.93
N LEU A 180 7.06 6.70 17.37
CA LEU A 180 6.32 7.98 17.35
C LEU A 180 6.95 9.04 18.27
N SER A 181 7.56 8.62 19.38
CA SER A 181 8.30 9.50 20.28
C SER A 181 9.62 9.96 19.65
N ASP A 182 10.36 9.03 19.03
CA ASP A 182 11.61 9.33 18.30
C ASP A 182 11.35 10.31 17.15
N LYS A 183 10.18 10.22 16.49
CA LYS A 183 9.73 11.16 15.47
C LYS A 183 9.04 12.42 16.01
N ARG A 184 9.07 12.65 17.33
CA ARG A 184 8.52 13.82 18.03
C ARG A 184 7.02 14.06 17.80
N LEU A 185 6.24 13.00 17.56
CA LEU A 185 4.78 13.09 17.39
C LEU A 185 4.04 12.91 18.71
N VAL A 186 4.66 12.13 19.60
CA VAL A 186 4.17 11.86 20.95
C VAL A 186 5.29 12.24 21.91
N THR A 187 4.91 12.83 23.03
CA THR A 187 5.81 13.08 24.16
C THR A 187 5.22 12.47 25.42
N ARG A 188 6.02 12.38 26.48
CA ARG A 188 5.51 12.07 27.82
C ARG A 188 5.32 13.35 28.60
N ASP A 189 4.25 13.41 29.39
CA ASP A 189 4.05 14.47 30.38
C ASP A 189 4.84 14.17 31.68
N HIS A 190 4.69 15.05 32.67
CA HIS A 190 5.32 14.92 33.97
C HIS A 190 4.83 13.71 34.79
N GLU A 191 3.65 13.17 34.44
CA GLU A 191 3.05 11.98 35.05
C GLU A 191 3.44 10.69 34.30
N GLY A 192 4.24 10.80 33.22
CA GLY A 192 4.65 9.68 32.38
C GLY A 192 3.57 9.17 31.42
N LYS A 193 2.45 9.89 31.26
CA LYS A 193 1.42 9.61 30.26
C LYS A 193 1.87 10.13 28.90
N PHE A 194 1.45 9.44 27.85
CA PHE A 194 1.70 9.85 26.47
C PHE A 194 0.71 10.92 26.04
N VAL A 195 1.21 11.99 25.41
CA VAL A 195 0.44 13.13 24.91
C VAL A 195 0.92 13.46 23.50
N LEU A 196 0.00 13.87 22.61
CA LEU A 196 0.39 14.38 21.30
C LEU A 196 1.20 15.68 21.41
N THR A 197 2.23 15.80 20.60
CA THR A 197 2.94 17.07 20.40
C THR A 197 2.17 17.97 19.43
N ALA A 198 2.67 19.19 19.19
CA ALA A 198 2.14 20.06 18.14
C ALA A 198 2.20 19.40 16.75
N ALA A 199 3.26 18.63 16.47
CA ALA A 199 3.40 17.88 15.22
C ALA A 199 2.36 16.76 15.11
N GLY A 200 2.15 15.99 16.18
CA GLY A 200 1.12 14.94 16.23
C GLY A 200 -0.29 15.50 16.03
N ARG A 201 -0.63 16.63 16.68
CA ARG A 201 -1.91 17.33 16.46
C ARG A 201 -2.04 17.90 15.05
N GLY A 202 -0.93 18.28 14.42
CA GLY A 202 -0.91 18.81 13.06
C GLY A 202 -1.43 17.86 11.98
N LEU A 203 -1.49 16.54 12.25
CA LEU A 203 -2.06 15.55 11.33
C LEU A 203 -3.59 15.58 11.28
N THR A 204 -4.25 16.27 12.22
CA THR A 204 -5.71 16.29 12.36
C THR A 204 -6.43 16.68 11.06
N PRO A 205 -6.06 17.77 10.36
CA PRO A 205 -6.73 18.15 9.12
C PRO A 205 -6.57 17.10 8.01
N ALA A 206 -5.42 16.43 7.96
CA ALA A 206 -5.17 15.37 6.98
C ALA A 206 -6.05 14.14 7.24
N TYR A 207 -6.21 13.76 8.51
CA TYR A 207 -7.12 12.68 8.90
C TYR A 207 -8.58 13.03 8.68
N GLU A 208 -9.00 14.26 8.94
CA GLU A 208 -10.36 14.73 8.66
C GLU A 208 -10.66 14.73 7.16
N ALA A 209 -9.74 15.27 6.34
CA ALA A 209 -9.87 15.25 4.89
C ALA A 209 -9.91 13.82 4.35
N LEU A 210 -9.10 12.91 4.90
CA LEU A 210 -9.10 11.51 4.51
C LEU A 210 -10.40 10.80 4.93
N THR A 211 -10.95 11.11 6.10
CA THR A 211 -12.25 10.60 6.56
C THR A 211 -13.37 11.09 5.65
N ALA A 212 -13.37 12.38 5.30
CA ALA A 212 -14.33 12.97 4.36
C ALA A 212 -14.25 12.30 2.97
N TRP A 213 -13.03 12.09 2.47
CA TRP A 213 -12.82 11.36 1.21
C TRP A 213 -13.31 9.91 1.29
N ALA A 214 -13.04 9.22 2.41
CA ALA A 214 -13.46 7.83 2.60
C ALA A 214 -14.97 7.68 2.78
N THR A 215 -15.66 8.69 3.32
CA THR A 215 -17.12 8.69 3.52
C THR A 215 -17.89 9.12 2.27
N CYS A 216 -17.31 9.99 1.45
CA CYS A 216 -17.82 10.34 0.11
C CYS A 216 -17.67 9.22 -0.93
N GLN A 217 -17.38 7.99 -0.50
CA GLN A 217 -17.48 6.83 -1.37
C GLN A 217 -18.91 6.79 -1.93
N PRO A 218 -19.11 6.89 -3.26
CA PRO A 218 -20.32 6.33 -3.82
C PRO A 218 -20.25 4.89 -3.34
N THR A 219 -21.20 4.44 -2.53
CA THR A 219 -21.37 3.03 -2.25
C THR A 219 -21.44 2.39 -3.61
N ALA A 220 -20.31 1.87 -4.09
CA ALA A 220 -20.22 1.14 -5.34
C ALA A 220 -21.11 -0.03 -5.04
N ARG A 221 -22.37 0.11 -5.49
CA ARG A 221 -23.51 -0.76 -5.29
C ARG A 221 -22.96 -2.10 -4.89
N ARG A 222 -22.92 -2.38 -3.57
CA ARG A 222 -22.46 -3.67 -3.05
C ARG A 222 -23.22 -4.65 -3.92
N ALA A 223 -22.52 -5.30 -4.85
CA ALA A 223 -23.19 -6.17 -5.80
C ALA A 223 -24.04 -7.07 -4.90
N PRO A 224 -25.37 -7.12 -5.09
CA PRO A 224 -26.22 -7.88 -4.18
C PRO A 224 -25.54 -9.23 -4.06
N ALA A 225 -25.22 -9.62 -2.81
CA ALA A 225 -24.50 -10.83 -2.51
C ALA A 225 -25.09 -11.89 -3.45
N ARG A 226 -24.25 -12.42 -4.35
CA ARG A 226 -24.70 -13.43 -5.32
C ARG A 226 -25.53 -14.42 -4.51
N PRO A 227 -26.84 -14.56 -4.79
CA PRO A 227 -27.68 -15.42 -3.97
C PRO A 227 -27.00 -16.79 -3.92
N PRO A 228 -27.03 -17.48 -2.77
CA PRO A 228 -26.41 -18.79 -2.66
C PRO A 228 -26.89 -19.61 -3.85
N ALA A 229 -25.93 -20.18 -4.59
CA ALA A 229 -26.23 -20.98 -5.76
C ALA A 229 -27.24 -22.05 -5.32
N VAL A 230 -28.48 -21.92 -5.79
CA VAL A 230 -29.48 -22.95 -5.62
C VAL A 230 -28.89 -24.21 -6.25
N PRO A 231 -28.77 -25.33 -5.52
CA PRO A 231 -28.29 -26.56 -6.12
C PRO A 231 -29.29 -26.96 -7.19
N THR A 232 -28.89 -26.83 -8.46
CA THR A 232 -29.66 -27.31 -9.59
C THR A 232 -29.80 -28.82 -9.43
N GLN A 233 -31.00 -29.29 -9.06
CA GLN A 233 -31.33 -30.70 -9.11
C GLN A 233 -31.31 -31.12 -10.58
N HIS A 234 -30.23 -31.74 -11.01
CA HIS A 234 -30.21 -32.48 -12.27
C HIS A 234 -31.18 -33.66 -12.11
N THR A 235 -32.38 -33.52 -12.67
CA THR A 235 -33.27 -34.65 -12.91
C THR A 235 -32.60 -35.51 -13.97
N SER A 236 -31.97 -36.60 -13.55
CA SER A 236 -31.50 -37.65 -14.45
C SER A 236 -32.73 -38.33 -15.06
N GLN A 237 -33.11 -37.95 -16.27
CA GLN A 237 -33.97 -38.79 -17.10
C GLN A 237 -33.11 -39.88 -17.72
N THR A 238 -33.37 -41.12 -17.33
CA THR A 238 -32.79 -42.33 -17.90
C THR A 238 -33.35 -42.52 -19.31
N VAL A 239 -32.58 -42.15 -20.33
CA VAL A 239 -32.83 -42.57 -21.71
C VAL A 239 -32.13 -43.90 -21.93
N VAL A 240 -32.91 -44.94 -22.20
CA VAL A 240 -32.44 -46.28 -22.54
C VAL A 240 -31.68 -46.23 -23.86
N ALA A 241 -30.43 -46.68 -23.85
CA ALA A 241 -29.51 -46.63 -24.98
C ALA A 241 -29.84 -47.69 -26.05
N GLY A 242 -30.02 -47.24 -27.29
CA GLY A 242 -29.80 -48.05 -28.49
C GLY A 242 -28.31 -47.98 -28.87
N ALA A 243 -27.67 -49.15 -28.92
CA ALA A 243 -26.23 -49.31 -29.09
C ALA A 243 -25.75 -48.94 -30.50
N VAL A 244 -24.76 -48.04 -30.58
CA VAL A 244 -23.79 -48.00 -31.68
C VAL A 244 -22.41 -47.78 -31.07
N LEU A 245 -21.57 -48.82 -31.13
CA LEU A 245 -20.18 -48.77 -30.71
C LEU A 245 -19.38 -47.81 -31.59
N ARG A 246 -18.81 -46.77 -30.97
CA ARG A 246 -17.67 -46.04 -31.51
C ARG A 246 -16.63 -45.90 -30.42
N THR A 247 -15.52 -46.62 -30.61
CA THR A 247 -14.34 -46.61 -29.75
C THR A 247 -13.66 -45.25 -29.82
N ALA A 248 -13.48 -44.60 -28.66
CA ALA A 248 -12.63 -43.43 -28.49
C ALA A 248 -11.70 -43.66 -27.27
N PRO A 249 -10.45 -43.19 -27.31
CA PRO A 249 -9.43 -43.56 -26.34
C PRO A 249 -9.61 -42.85 -24.98
N ALA A 250 -9.12 -43.51 -23.94
CA ALA A 250 -9.17 -43.07 -22.55
C ALA A 250 -8.48 -41.71 -22.34
N VAL A 251 -9.21 -40.75 -21.79
CA VAL A 251 -8.65 -39.49 -21.28
C VAL A 251 -8.05 -39.77 -19.92
N ALA A 252 -6.72 -39.65 -19.82
CA ALA A 252 -5.97 -39.80 -18.59
C ALA A 252 -6.36 -38.70 -17.58
N SER A 253 -6.70 -39.12 -16.35
CA SER A 253 -6.93 -38.25 -15.22
C SER A 253 -5.60 -37.70 -14.69
N TRP A 254 -5.40 -36.39 -14.76
CA TRP A 254 -4.21 -35.72 -14.21
C TRP A 254 -4.30 -35.66 -12.68
N LYS A 255 -3.27 -36.14 -11.99
CA LYS A 255 -3.09 -35.99 -10.53
C LYS A 255 -1.95 -35.01 -10.26
N SER A 256 -2.19 -34.06 -9.36
CA SER A 256 -1.20 -33.09 -8.90
C SER A 256 -0.14 -33.79 -8.04
N GLY A 257 0.94 -34.22 -8.68
CA GLY A 257 2.09 -34.88 -8.05
C GLY A 257 3.31 -35.03 -8.97
N ASP A 258 3.12 -34.99 -10.29
CA ASP A 258 4.20 -35.24 -11.27
C ASP A 258 4.73 -33.97 -11.96
N LEU A 259 4.88 -32.88 -11.22
CA LEU A 259 5.64 -31.71 -11.67
C LEU A 259 7.01 -31.77 -10.99
N PHE A 260 8.06 -31.98 -11.80
CA PHE A 260 9.49 -32.03 -11.45
C PHE A 260 10.08 -33.41 -11.11
N SER A 261 10.20 -34.27 -12.13
CA SER A 261 11.25 -35.29 -12.18
C SER A 261 12.20 -34.98 -13.34
N HIS A 262 13.27 -34.23 -13.07
CA HIS A 262 14.46 -34.24 -13.94
C HIS A 262 15.53 -35.09 -13.26
N PRO A 263 16.15 -36.07 -13.94
CA PRO A 263 17.32 -36.75 -13.40
C PRO A 263 18.51 -35.77 -13.30
N PRO A 264 19.39 -35.90 -12.29
CA PRO A 264 20.57 -35.04 -12.19
C PRO A 264 21.53 -35.31 -13.35
N VAL A 265 21.94 -34.24 -14.04
CA VAL A 265 22.97 -34.29 -15.09
C VAL A 265 24.32 -34.62 -14.46
N ALA A 266 24.96 -35.68 -14.95
CA ALA A 266 26.29 -36.12 -14.52
C ALA A 266 27.37 -35.08 -14.86
N ARG A 267 28.25 -34.78 -13.89
CA ARG A 267 29.46 -33.96 -14.08
C ARG A 267 30.50 -34.74 -14.91
N PRO A 268 31.12 -34.15 -15.94
CA PRO A 268 32.26 -34.79 -16.59
C PRO A 268 33.50 -34.75 -15.68
N VAL A 269 34.10 -35.93 -15.51
CA VAL A 269 35.31 -36.19 -14.73
C VAL A 269 36.54 -35.62 -15.44
N LYS A 270 37.43 -35.02 -14.65
CA LYS A 270 38.72 -34.44 -15.03
C LYS A 270 39.63 -35.56 -15.57
N ALA A 271 39.89 -35.58 -16.87
CA ALA A 271 40.86 -36.48 -17.48
C ALA A 271 42.28 -36.02 -17.11
N MET A 272 42.96 -36.88 -16.37
CA MET A 272 44.36 -36.80 -15.97
C MET A 272 45.24 -37.28 -17.13
N VAL A 273 46.15 -36.44 -17.62
CA VAL A 273 47.19 -36.81 -18.59
C VAL A 273 48.50 -37.00 -17.83
N PRO A 274 49.13 -38.19 -17.86
CA PRO A 274 50.46 -38.44 -17.30
C PRO A 274 51.59 -38.09 -18.29
N PRO A 275 52.86 -38.04 -17.83
CA PRO A 275 53.89 -37.18 -18.38
C PRO A 275 54.74 -37.86 -19.46
N ALA A 276 55.22 -37.07 -20.42
CA ALA A 276 56.31 -37.46 -21.30
C ALA A 276 57.38 -36.36 -21.30
N GLY A 277 58.51 -36.66 -20.69
CA GLY A 277 59.73 -35.86 -20.78
C GLY A 277 60.48 -36.10 -22.09
N GLY A 278 61.35 -35.16 -22.46
CA GLY A 278 62.30 -35.37 -23.56
C GLY A 278 62.87 -34.13 -24.27
N ILE A 279 63.71 -33.36 -23.58
CA ILE A 279 65.09 -32.93 -23.93
C ILE A 279 65.46 -32.39 -25.36
N ARG A 280 66.24 -31.27 -25.32
CA ARG A 280 67.23 -30.69 -26.28
C ARG A 280 66.67 -29.94 -27.50
N ARG A 281 67.24 -28.81 -27.95
CA ARG A 281 68.58 -28.22 -27.80
C ARG A 281 68.51 -26.72 -27.49
#